data_AF-A0A7S3UWK1-F1
#
_entry.id   AF-A0A7S3UWK1-F1
#
_cell.length_a   1.000
_cell.length_b   1.000
_cell.length_c   1.000
_cell.angle_alpha   90.00
_cell.angle_beta   90.00
_cell.angle_gamma   90.00
#
_symmetry.space_group_name_H-M   'P 1'
#
loop_
_entity.id
_entity.type
_entity.pdbx_description
1 polymer ?
#
loop_
_entity_poly.entity_id
_entity_poly.type
_entity_poly.pdbx_seq_one_letter_code
_entity_poly.pdbx_strand_id
1 'polypeptide(L)'
;MMPMAPLPPSPPPDWRAQLRAGHLVDARDADGRWFESVVVEAKRGSKLKIHFKGWNAKWDTYIDANSEDIQPLFTHTPKWRDLLKVGDTLEVCEPREFPNPRWFEGTVLQLDRQGQKVLVQAVAGRVPLKWADLRGEEICAPGTHIKALVGRQRAAPTPSLPVHMRPGFVPTQQCKYFPFGRCQKGASCTFIHDTNNANSKVNSPLGASGRSTRQEMGASQNSTKEGEDTSRQREEEEASKRSSGEEAVRLAEAAQKRAKIEALRRKEEEDAAKRRREAEEAARVELEAAKRRVEQEAARRSAEEAARIEAEVEAEKRRAEKEEARRNAEEAARIEAEAEAARRRRAEKEAERRNAEEAARNEAELQAARAEKEAARTAEQKKKRAKKGPDNCSSASSSSSRGRGQ
;
A
#
# COMPACT_ATOMS: atom_id res chain seq x y z
N MET A 1 20.59 24.42 3.57
CA MET A 1 20.84 23.22 4.39
C MET A 1 19.50 22.52 4.57
N MET A 2 19.30 21.35 3.95
CA MET A 2 18.05 20.61 4.15
C MET A 2 18.13 19.81 5.45
N PRO A 3 17.05 19.74 6.26
CA PRO A 3 17.04 18.98 7.49
C PRO A 3 17.13 17.48 7.16
N MET A 4 18.16 16.81 7.69
CA MET A 4 18.28 15.36 7.62
C MET A 4 17.17 14.73 8.48
N ALA A 5 16.46 13.76 7.91
CA ALA A 5 15.48 12.96 8.64
C ALA A 5 16.19 12.18 9.77
N PRO A 6 15.52 11.99 10.93
CA PRO A 6 16.09 11.23 12.04
C PRO A 6 16.34 9.77 11.64
N LEU A 7 17.55 9.28 11.93
CA LEU A 7 17.96 7.90 11.68
C LEU A 7 17.12 6.92 12.53
N PRO A 8 16.76 5.74 11.98
CA PRO A 8 16.06 4.71 12.74
C PRO A 8 16.90 4.22 13.94
N PRO A 9 16.25 3.69 15.00
CA PRO A 9 16.95 3.22 16.19
C PRO A 9 18.00 2.15 15.83
N SER A 10 19.20 2.31 16.37
CA SER A 10 20.30 1.35 16.19
C SER A 10 19.89 -0.04 16.67
N PRO A 11 20.17 -1.11 15.91
CA PRO A 11 19.82 -2.46 16.32
C PRO A 11 20.58 -2.86 17.60
N PRO A 12 20.01 -3.75 18.44
CA PRO A 12 20.63 -4.19 19.69
C PRO A 12 21.97 -4.90 19.45
N PRO A 13 22.82 -5.02 20.50
CA PRO A 13 24.26 -5.32 20.36
C PRO A 13 24.63 -6.61 19.62
N ASP A 14 23.69 -7.55 19.43
CA ASP A 14 23.91 -8.80 18.68
C ASP A 14 22.70 -9.21 17.82
N TRP A 15 22.10 -8.26 17.08
CA TRP A 15 21.01 -8.59 16.15
C TRP A 15 21.42 -9.66 15.12
N ARG A 16 22.71 -9.72 14.77
CA ARG A 16 23.31 -10.71 13.86
C ARG A 16 23.24 -12.14 14.41
N ALA A 17 23.36 -12.32 15.72
CA ALA A 17 23.27 -13.62 16.38
C ALA A 17 21.85 -14.20 16.36
N GLN A 18 20.83 -13.36 16.11
CA GLN A 18 19.43 -13.75 16.11
C GLN A 18 18.90 -14.05 14.70
N LEU A 19 19.73 -13.88 13.67
CA LEU A 19 19.38 -14.09 12.28
C LEU A 19 19.07 -15.57 12.01
N ARG A 20 17.88 -15.80 11.48
CA ARG A 20 17.35 -17.14 11.16
C ARG A 20 16.53 -17.10 9.87
N ALA A 21 16.26 -18.26 9.32
CA ALA A 21 15.41 -18.40 8.14
C ALA A 21 14.09 -17.62 8.31
N GLY A 22 13.72 -16.85 7.29
CA GLY A 22 12.55 -15.96 7.27
C GLY A 22 12.82 -14.51 7.68
N HIS A 23 13.99 -14.17 8.23
CA HIS A 23 14.33 -12.78 8.54
C HIS A 23 14.60 -11.95 7.29
N LEU A 24 14.09 -10.73 7.28
CA LEU A 24 14.32 -9.75 6.22
C LEU A 24 15.53 -8.87 6.57
N VAL A 25 16.42 -8.70 5.60
CA VAL A 25 17.67 -7.94 5.74
C VAL A 25 17.95 -7.19 4.45
N ASP A 26 18.79 -6.16 4.53
CA ASP A 26 19.44 -5.61 3.34
C ASP A 26 20.73 -6.41 3.11
N ALA A 27 20.90 -6.91 1.88
CA ALA A 27 22.11 -7.63 1.50
C ALA A 27 22.74 -7.05 0.25
N ARG A 28 24.07 -7.00 0.24
CA ARG A 28 24.88 -6.57 -0.90
C ARG A 28 25.26 -7.77 -1.77
N ASP A 29 25.04 -7.66 -3.08
CA ASP A 29 25.46 -8.68 -4.05
C ASP A 29 26.96 -8.55 -4.40
N ALA A 30 27.44 -9.44 -5.26
CA ALA A 30 28.83 -9.42 -5.73
C ALA A 30 29.18 -8.19 -6.59
N ASP A 31 28.18 -7.52 -7.18
CA ASP A 31 28.34 -6.29 -7.96
C ASP A 31 28.26 -5.03 -7.08
N GLY A 32 28.16 -5.19 -5.76
CA GLY A 32 28.11 -4.10 -4.78
C GLY A 32 26.75 -3.42 -4.65
N ARG A 33 25.68 -3.99 -5.21
CA ARG A 33 24.32 -3.45 -5.16
C ARG A 33 23.55 -4.01 -3.96
N TRP A 34 22.76 -3.15 -3.33
CA TRP A 34 21.94 -3.50 -2.17
C TRP A 34 20.53 -3.89 -2.59
N PHE A 35 20.03 -5.00 -2.03
CA PHE A 35 18.67 -5.48 -2.26
C PHE A 35 17.98 -5.89 -0.97
N GLU A 36 16.66 -5.72 -0.95
CA GLU A 36 15.82 -6.32 0.08
C GLU A 36 15.91 -7.83 -0.08
N SER A 37 16.27 -8.50 1.00
CA SER A 37 16.63 -9.91 0.96
C SER A 37 16.01 -10.66 2.13
N VAL A 38 15.89 -11.97 1.98
CA VAL A 38 15.42 -12.86 3.04
C VAL A 38 16.48 -13.90 3.35
N VAL A 39 16.70 -14.15 4.63
CA VAL A 39 17.52 -15.28 5.08
C VAL A 39 16.74 -16.56 4.77
N VAL A 40 17.25 -17.42 3.91
CA VAL A 40 16.61 -18.70 3.57
C VAL A 40 17.08 -19.82 4.49
N GLU A 41 18.36 -19.80 4.87
CA GLU A 41 18.99 -20.84 5.66
C GLU A 41 20.09 -20.24 6.54
N ALA A 42 20.21 -20.70 7.78
CA ALA A 42 21.34 -20.40 8.66
C ALA A 42 22.13 -21.68 8.91
N LYS A 43 23.35 -21.76 8.36
CA LYS A 43 24.25 -22.91 8.57
C LYS A 43 25.03 -22.75 9.88
N ARG A 44 25.53 -23.88 10.40
CA ARG A 44 26.48 -23.88 11.52
C ARG A 44 27.73 -23.08 11.13
N GLY A 45 28.11 -22.12 11.97
CA GLY A 45 29.27 -21.24 11.75
C GLY A 45 28.95 -19.89 11.10
N SER A 46 27.83 -19.25 11.48
CA SER A 46 27.45 -17.89 11.07
C SER A 46 27.23 -17.65 9.58
N LYS A 47 27.28 -18.67 8.71
CA LYS A 47 26.97 -18.51 7.29
C LYS A 47 25.47 -18.55 7.03
N LEU A 48 24.95 -17.49 6.42
CA LEU A 48 23.55 -17.33 6.05
C LEU A 48 23.41 -17.47 4.53
N LYS A 49 22.46 -18.30 4.09
CA LYS A 49 22.02 -18.30 2.70
C LYS A 49 21.02 -17.17 2.52
N ILE A 50 21.36 -16.19 1.70
CA ILE A 50 20.56 -15.01 1.44
C ILE A 50 19.90 -15.11 0.07
N HIS A 51 18.59 -14.88 0.03
CA HIS A 51 17.81 -14.75 -1.19
C HIS A 51 17.47 -13.29 -1.45
N PHE A 52 17.86 -12.79 -2.62
CA PHE A 52 17.58 -11.42 -3.05
C PHE A 52 16.16 -11.35 -3.64
N LYS A 53 15.27 -10.54 -3.06
CA LYS A 53 13.87 -10.49 -3.50
C LYS A 53 13.78 -9.99 -4.95
N GLY A 54 12.99 -10.70 -5.75
CA GLY A 54 12.86 -10.44 -7.19
C GLY A 54 13.90 -11.14 -8.05
N TRP A 55 14.89 -11.79 -7.45
CA TRP A 55 15.85 -12.60 -8.18
C TRP A 55 15.47 -14.08 -8.11
N ASN A 56 15.93 -14.85 -9.08
CA ASN A 56 15.78 -16.31 -9.04
C ASN A 56 16.72 -16.89 -7.97
N ALA A 57 16.30 -17.96 -7.28
CA ALA A 57 17.08 -18.63 -6.24
C ALA A 57 18.50 -19.10 -6.67
N LYS A 58 18.77 -19.19 -7.99
CA LYS A 58 20.12 -19.42 -8.51
C LYS A 58 21.11 -18.31 -8.16
N TRP A 59 20.62 -17.12 -7.84
CA TRP A 59 21.40 -15.96 -7.40
C TRP A 59 21.56 -15.90 -5.88
N ASP A 60 20.98 -16.85 -5.14
CA ASP A 60 21.19 -16.94 -3.70
C ASP A 60 22.66 -17.17 -3.40
N THR A 61 23.17 -16.48 -2.39
CA THR A 61 24.57 -16.57 -2.00
C THR A 61 24.70 -16.79 -0.50
N TYR A 62 25.84 -17.35 -0.09
CA TYR A 62 26.18 -17.51 1.33
C TYR A 62 27.01 -16.31 1.77
N ILE A 63 26.49 -15.57 2.73
CA ILE A 63 27.17 -14.41 3.34
C ILE A 63 27.33 -14.69 4.83
N ASP A 64 28.46 -14.28 5.40
CA ASP A 64 28.67 -14.37 6.85
C ASP A 64 27.75 -13.40 7.59
N ALA A 65 27.11 -13.84 8.67
CA ALA A 65 26.24 -13.02 9.50
C ALA A 65 26.95 -11.80 10.07
N ASN A 66 28.28 -11.84 10.21
CA ASN A 66 29.12 -10.73 10.65
C ASN A 66 29.66 -9.87 9.50
N SER A 67 29.37 -10.21 8.25
CA SER A 67 29.78 -9.37 7.11
C SER A 67 29.05 -8.03 7.13
N GLU A 68 29.77 -6.98 6.73
CA GLU A 68 29.21 -5.66 6.45
C GLU A 68 28.21 -5.70 5.29
N ASP A 69 28.27 -6.73 4.44
CA ASP A 69 27.35 -6.99 3.33
C ASP A 69 25.92 -7.35 3.78
N ILE A 70 25.72 -7.61 5.08
CA ILE A 70 24.41 -7.79 5.68
C ILE A 70 24.14 -6.62 6.63
N GLN A 71 23.03 -5.93 6.41
CA GLN A 71 22.57 -4.83 7.23
C GLN A 71 21.09 -5.02 7.61
N PRO A 72 20.60 -4.36 8.67
CA PRO A 72 19.19 -4.37 9.00
C PRO A 72 18.36 -3.89 7.80
N LEU A 73 17.17 -4.46 7.62
CA LEU A 73 16.27 -4.11 6.53
C LEU A 73 16.03 -2.58 6.49
N PHE A 74 16.08 -2.01 5.29
CA PHE A 74 15.91 -0.58 5.02
C PHE A 74 17.03 0.35 5.51
N THR A 75 18.23 -0.18 5.71
CA THR A 75 19.43 0.63 5.98
C THR A 75 20.00 1.19 4.69
N HIS A 76 20.01 0.39 3.63
CA HIS A 76 20.50 0.76 2.30
C HIS A 76 19.42 0.70 1.23
N THR A 77 18.32 -0.02 1.47
CA THR A 77 17.18 -0.07 0.57
C THR A 77 16.06 0.88 1.03
N PRO A 78 15.41 1.61 0.12
CA PRO A 78 14.27 2.43 0.50
C PRO A 78 13.06 1.55 0.84
N LYS A 79 12.20 2.02 1.75
CA LYS A 79 10.86 1.44 2.02
C LYS A 79 9.88 1.71 0.87
N TRP A 80 10.30 1.49 -0.37
CA TRP A 80 9.55 1.88 -1.57
C TRP A 80 8.16 1.25 -1.59
N ARG A 81 8.01 0.01 -1.09
CA ARG A 81 6.72 -0.68 -0.95
C ARG A 81 5.71 0.07 -0.06
N ASP A 82 6.20 0.70 1.00
CA ASP A 82 5.36 1.47 1.92
C ASP A 82 4.99 2.82 1.32
N LEU A 83 5.88 3.37 0.50
CA LEU A 83 5.73 4.69 -0.10
C LEU A 83 4.97 4.70 -1.43
N LEU A 84 4.70 3.53 -2.03
CA LEU A 84 3.95 3.38 -3.29
C LEU A 84 2.60 4.11 -3.27
N LYS A 85 2.30 4.81 -4.37
CA LYS A 85 1.03 5.46 -4.63
C LYS A 85 0.46 5.02 -5.98
N VAL A 86 -0.85 5.19 -6.15
CA VAL A 86 -1.48 5.01 -7.46
C VAL A 86 -0.87 6.00 -8.46
N GLY A 87 -0.45 5.50 -9.61
CA GLY A 87 0.27 6.24 -10.63
C GLY A 87 1.80 6.10 -10.58
N ASP A 88 2.37 5.56 -9.49
CA ASP A 88 3.81 5.31 -9.43
C ASP A 88 4.24 4.20 -10.39
N THR A 89 5.51 4.23 -10.78
CA THR A 89 6.12 3.19 -11.60
C THR A 89 6.86 2.17 -10.73
N LEU A 90 6.82 0.91 -11.14
CA LEU A 90 7.55 -0.20 -10.54
C LEU A 90 7.94 -1.21 -11.62
N GLU A 91 8.75 -2.21 -11.29
CA GLU A 91 9.03 -3.31 -12.18
C GLU A 91 8.17 -4.52 -11.81
N VAL A 92 7.51 -5.12 -12.79
CA VAL A 92 6.65 -6.29 -12.61
C VAL A 92 7.16 -7.47 -13.43
N CYS A 93 7.21 -8.62 -12.78
CA CYS A 93 7.64 -9.87 -13.39
C CYS A 93 6.46 -10.56 -14.09
N GLU A 94 6.72 -11.22 -15.21
CA GLU A 94 5.81 -12.23 -15.75
C GLU A 94 5.52 -13.33 -14.71
N PRO A 95 4.35 -14.01 -14.83
CA PRO A 95 4.08 -15.20 -14.02
C PRO A 95 5.24 -16.20 -14.10
N ARG A 96 5.60 -16.81 -12.97
CA ARG A 96 6.72 -17.76 -12.88
C ARG A 96 6.48 -19.09 -13.62
N GLU A 97 5.30 -19.26 -14.20
CA GLU A 97 4.96 -20.37 -15.11
C GLU A 97 5.80 -20.33 -16.40
N PHE A 98 6.36 -19.18 -16.75
CA PHE A 98 7.31 -19.08 -17.86
C PHE A 98 8.71 -19.52 -17.41
N PRO A 99 9.44 -20.31 -18.23
CA PRO A 99 10.76 -20.84 -17.86
C PRO A 99 11.83 -19.76 -17.68
N ASN A 100 11.64 -18.57 -18.25
CA ASN A 100 12.50 -17.40 -18.09
C ASN A 100 11.65 -16.13 -17.97
N PRO A 101 11.07 -15.87 -16.78
CA PRO A 101 10.12 -14.78 -16.62
C PRO A 101 10.86 -13.44 -16.80
N ARG A 102 10.29 -12.56 -17.63
CA ARG A 102 10.88 -11.25 -17.91
C ARG A 102 10.30 -10.18 -17.00
N TRP A 103 11.09 -9.14 -16.80
CA TRP A 103 10.72 -7.97 -16.03
C TRP A 103 10.30 -6.83 -16.96
N PHE A 104 9.19 -6.17 -16.64
CA PHE A 104 8.64 -5.05 -17.39
C PHE A 104 8.40 -3.86 -16.49
N GLU A 105 8.55 -2.65 -17.03
CA GLU A 105 8.06 -1.46 -16.35
C GLU A 105 6.54 -1.53 -16.25
N GLY A 106 6.00 -1.25 -15.07
CA GLY A 106 4.58 -1.25 -14.79
C GLY A 106 4.16 0.01 -14.03
N THR A 107 2.88 0.35 -14.16
CA THR A 107 2.26 1.45 -13.44
C THR A 107 1.27 0.91 -12.43
N VAL A 108 1.31 1.45 -11.22
CA VAL A 108 0.34 1.14 -10.17
C VAL A 108 -1.01 1.74 -10.53
N LEU A 109 -2.01 0.89 -10.72
CA LEU A 109 -3.39 1.34 -10.97
C LEU A 109 -4.24 1.37 -9.70
N GLN A 110 -3.97 0.45 -8.76
CA GLN A 110 -4.71 0.38 -7.50
C GLN A 110 -3.83 -0.21 -6.40
N LEU A 111 -4.04 0.24 -5.17
CA LEU A 111 -3.37 -0.29 -3.98
C LEU A 111 -4.42 -0.76 -2.99
N ASP A 112 -4.32 -2.04 -2.62
CA ASP A 112 -5.05 -2.61 -1.51
C ASP A 112 -4.08 -2.82 -0.35
N ARG A 113 -4.05 -1.85 0.57
CA ARG A 113 -3.16 -1.89 1.75
C ARG A 113 -3.60 -2.96 2.76
N GLN A 114 -4.90 -3.24 2.85
CA GLN A 114 -5.49 -4.21 3.79
C GLN A 114 -5.18 -5.63 3.33
N GLY A 115 -5.42 -5.91 2.04
CA GLY A 115 -5.08 -7.20 1.41
C GLY A 115 -3.60 -7.35 1.05
N GLN A 116 -2.77 -6.32 1.29
CA GLN A 116 -1.36 -6.24 0.88
C GLN A 116 -1.15 -6.58 -0.61
N LYS A 117 -1.98 -6.04 -1.50
CA LYS A 117 -1.93 -6.27 -2.94
C LYS A 117 -1.81 -4.97 -3.72
N VAL A 118 -1.18 -5.05 -4.89
CA VAL A 118 -1.08 -3.94 -5.83
C VAL A 118 -1.52 -4.39 -7.22
N LEU A 119 -2.41 -3.61 -7.83
CA LEU A 119 -2.84 -3.82 -9.20
C LEU A 119 -1.88 -3.09 -10.13
N VAL A 120 -1.19 -3.85 -10.97
CA VAL A 120 -0.16 -3.31 -11.85
C VAL A 120 -0.52 -3.58 -13.31
N GLN A 121 -0.28 -2.59 -14.16
CA GLN A 121 -0.35 -2.73 -15.61
C GLN A 121 1.05 -2.52 -16.20
N ALA A 122 1.58 -3.53 -16.90
CA ALA A 122 2.85 -3.39 -17.60
C ALA A 122 2.72 -2.47 -18.83
N VAL A 123 3.78 -1.72 -19.11
CA VAL A 123 3.89 -0.88 -20.30
C VAL A 123 3.71 -1.73 -21.56
N ALA A 124 2.89 -1.23 -22.48
CA ALA A 124 2.50 -1.90 -23.73
C ALA A 124 1.73 -3.23 -23.56
N GLY A 125 1.15 -3.50 -22.38
CA GLY A 125 0.28 -4.67 -22.15
C GLY A 125 1.00 -6.02 -22.26
N ARG A 126 2.33 -6.03 -22.11
CA ARG A 126 3.17 -7.24 -22.18
C ARG A 126 2.82 -8.24 -21.08
N VAL A 127 2.59 -7.73 -19.88
CA VAL A 127 2.01 -8.48 -18.75
C VAL A 127 0.55 -8.05 -18.64
N PRO A 128 -0.42 -8.99 -18.66
CA PRO A 128 -1.81 -8.68 -18.38
C PRO A 128 -1.97 -7.93 -17.06
N LEU A 129 -3.03 -7.14 -16.96
CA LEU A 129 -3.42 -6.49 -15.71
C LEU A 129 -3.48 -7.54 -14.60
N LYS A 130 -2.67 -7.38 -13.55
CA LYS A 130 -2.59 -8.37 -12.47
C LYS A 130 -2.51 -7.73 -11.09
N TRP A 131 -3.14 -8.40 -10.13
CA TRP A 131 -2.90 -8.17 -8.72
C TRP A 131 -1.64 -8.94 -8.31
N ALA A 132 -0.62 -8.21 -7.86
CA ALA A 132 0.60 -8.78 -7.30
C ALA A 132 0.63 -8.53 -5.79
N ASP A 133 1.26 -9.42 -5.04
CA ASP A 133 1.44 -9.22 -3.60
C ASP A 133 2.44 -8.09 -3.37
N LEU A 134 2.06 -7.10 -2.54
CA LEU A 134 2.84 -5.91 -2.25
C LEU A 134 4.18 -6.26 -1.60
N ARG A 135 4.20 -7.31 -0.78
CA ARG A 135 5.41 -7.88 -0.15
C ARG A 135 5.98 -9.05 -0.94
N GLY A 136 5.39 -9.41 -2.06
CA GLY A 136 5.82 -10.52 -2.91
C GLY A 136 7.10 -10.21 -3.68
N GLU A 137 7.55 -11.22 -4.43
CA GLU A 137 8.73 -11.16 -5.31
C GLU A 137 8.36 -10.94 -6.79
N GLU A 138 7.08 -10.71 -7.08
CA GLU A 138 6.60 -10.43 -8.43
C GLU A 138 6.77 -8.97 -8.85
N ILE A 139 7.14 -8.11 -7.90
CA ILE A 139 7.36 -6.68 -8.09
C ILE A 139 8.68 -6.25 -7.44
N CYS A 140 9.35 -5.30 -8.09
CA CYS A 140 10.61 -4.73 -7.66
C CYS A 140 10.63 -3.20 -7.81
N ALA A 141 11.58 -2.57 -7.13
CA ALA A 141 11.83 -1.14 -7.30
C ALA A 141 12.28 -0.85 -8.74
N PRO A 142 11.91 0.31 -9.31
CA PRO A 142 12.44 0.77 -10.59
C PRO A 142 13.98 0.75 -10.61
N GLY A 143 14.56 0.20 -11.67
CA GLY A 143 16.01 0.10 -11.85
C GLY A 143 16.64 -1.20 -11.39
N THR A 144 15.85 -2.15 -10.86
CA THR A 144 16.36 -3.42 -10.32
C THR A 144 16.81 -4.36 -11.43
N HIS A 145 15.91 -4.71 -12.35
CA HIS A 145 16.17 -5.58 -13.49
C HIS A 145 16.26 -4.80 -14.80
N ILE A 146 15.52 -3.69 -14.91
CA ILE A 146 15.52 -2.85 -16.10
C ILE A 146 16.45 -1.69 -15.84
N LYS A 147 17.61 -1.69 -16.51
CA LYS A 147 18.51 -0.53 -16.46
C LYS A 147 17.71 0.69 -16.93
N ALA A 148 17.51 1.65 -16.04
CA ALA A 148 16.89 2.92 -16.39
C ALA A 148 17.63 3.46 -17.62
N LEU A 149 16.89 3.77 -18.69
CA LEU A 149 17.45 4.53 -19.80
C LEU A 149 17.82 5.91 -19.23
N VAL A 150 19.08 6.06 -18.84
CA VAL A 150 19.67 7.29 -18.32
C VAL A 150 19.35 8.40 -19.33
N GLY A 151 18.56 9.40 -18.93
CA GLY A 151 18.37 10.61 -19.75
C GLY A 151 16.97 11.23 -19.85
N ARG A 152 15.93 10.70 -19.20
CA ARG A 152 14.69 11.48 -18.97
C ARG A 152 14.40 11.56 -17.49
N GLN A 153 14.84 12.65 -16.86
CA GLN A 153 14.14 13.16 -15.69
C GLN A 153 12.69 13.43 -16.14
N ARG A 154 11.79 12.48 -15.89
CA ARG A 154 10.36 12.73 -16.03
C ARG A 154 9.98 13.59 -14.84
N ALA A 155 9.79 14.89 -15.10
CA ALA A 155 9.07 15.77 -14.20
C ALA A 155 7.74 15.11 -13.79
N ALA A 156 7.31 15.37 -12.56
CA ALA A 156 6.07 14.89 -11.98
C ALA A 156 4.90 14.97 -12.98
N PRO A 157 3.95 14.00 -12.96
CA PRO A 157 2.84 14.00 -13.90
C PRO A 157 1.96 15.22 -13.62
N THR A 158 2.13 16.26 -14.43
CA THR A 158 1.03 17.17 -14.74
C THR A 158 0.05 16.42 -15.63
N PRO A 159 -1.28 16.62 -15.49
CA PRO A 159 -2.27 15.99 -16.34
C PRO A 159 -2.11 16.54 -17.77
N SER A 160 -1.30 15.88 -18.59
CA SER A 160 -1.05 16.30 -19.97
C SER A 160 -2.23 15.92 -20.84
N LEU A 161 -2.88 16.93 -21.43
CA LEU A 161 -3.85 16.75 -22.52
C LEU A 161 -3.28 15.88 -23.65
N PRO A 162 -4.11 15.07 -24.31
CA PRO A 162 -3.68 14.20 -25.40
C PRO A 162 -3.05 15.01 -26.54
N VAL A 163 -2.03 14.43 -27.17
CA VAL A 163 -1.09 15.07 -28.12
C VAL A 163 -1.78 15.85 -29.25
N HIS A 164 -2.99 15.45 -29.65
CA HIS A 164 -3.79 16.09 -30.69
C HIS A 164 -4.47 17.41 -30.28
N MET A 165 -4.36 17.85 -29.02
CA MET A 165 -4.87 19.16 -28.56
C MET A 165 -3.75 20.14 -28.20
N ARG A 166 -2.50 19.85 -28.59
CA ARG A 166 -1.38 20.77 -28.38
C ARG A 166 -1.43 21.89 -29.43
N PRO A 167 -1.48 23.17 -29.04
CA PRO A 167 -1.39 24.28 -29.99
C PRO A 167 -0.09 24.17 -30.79
N GLY A 168 -0.18 24.14 -32.13
CA GLY A 168 0.97 24.08 -33.04
C GLY A 168 1.35 22.69 -33.58
N PHE A 169 0.61 21.62 -33.27
CA PHE A 169 0.83 20.33 -33.94
C PHE A 169 0.15 20.33 -35.32
N VAL A 170 0.95 20.44 -36.38
CA VAL A 170 0.50 20.27 -37.77
C VAL A 170 0.95 18.89 -38.25
N PRO A 171 0.04 17.93 -38.48
CA PRO A 171 0.42 16.64 -39.02
C PRO A 171 0.99 16.80 -40.44
N THR A 172 2.12 16.15 -40.73
CA THR A 172 2.87 16.30 -41.99
C THR A 172 2.80 15.07 -42.89
N GLN A 173 2.24 13.95 -42.43
CA GLN A 173 2.17 12.70 -43.19
C GLN A 173 0.73 12.23 -43.40
N GLN A 174 0.41 11.76 -44.61
CA GLN A 174 -0.92 11.23 -44.96
C GLN A 174 -1.20 9.91 -44.25
N CYS A 175 -2.45 9.71 -43.82
CA CYS A 175 -2.86 8.48 -43.17
C CYS A 175 -2.99 7.35 -44.19
N LYS A 176 -2.15 6.33 -44.05
CA LYS A 176 -2.16 5.13 -44.91
C LYS A 176 -3.50 4.37 -44.89
N TYR A 177 -4.27 4.46 -43.81
CA TYR A 177 -5.49 3.67 -43.60
C TYR A 177 -6.78 4.42 -43.93
N PHE A 178 -6.70 5.74 -44.06
CA PHE A 178 -7.85 6.59 -44.37
C PHE A 178 -8.44 6.35 -45.77
N PRO A 179 -7.66 6.27 -46.86
CA PRO A 179 -8.23 6.05 -48.21
C PRO A 179 -8.89 4.67 -48.36
N PHE A 180 -8.57 3.71 -47.51
CA PHE A 180 -9.19 2.38 -47.49
C PHE A 180 -10.42 2.30 -46.57
N GLY A 181 -10.86 3.41 -45.97
CA GLY A 181 -11.97 3.43 -45.02
C GLY A 181 -11.72 2.66 -43.72
N ARG A 182 -10.46 2.28 -43.43
CA ARG A 182 -10.09 1.49 -42.25
C ARG A 182 -9.60 2.33 -41.08
N CYS A 183 -9.50 3.65 -41.25
CA CYS A 183 -9.10 4.53 -40.18
C CYS A 183 -10.28 4.78 -39.21
N GLN A 184 -10.25 4.14 -38.04
CA GLN A 184 -11.24 4.35 -36.99
C GLN A 184 -11.00 5.64 -36.17
N LYS A 185 -9.89 6.35 -36.40
CA LYS A 185 -9.48 7.50 -35.59
C LYS A 185 -10.09 8.83 -36.02
N GLY A 186 -10.73 8.92 -37.20
CA GLY A 186 -11.43 10.14 -37.65
C GLY A 186 -10.59 11.41 -37.51
N ALA A 187 -11.16 12.48 -36.94
CA ALA A 187 -10.49 13.76 -36.67
C ALA A 187 -9.41 13.69 -35.56
N SER A 188 -9.36 12.59 -34.79
CA SER A 188 -8.33 12.34 -33.76
C SER A 188 -7.11 11.60 -34.31
N CYS A 189 -7.04 11.37 -35.63
CA CYS A 189 -5.90 10.75 -36.26
C CYS A 189 -4.70 11.71 -36.29
N THR A 190 -3.51 11.22 -35.96
CA THR A 190 -2.26 11.99 -35.98
C THR A 190 -1.68 12.18 -37.39
N PHE A 191 -2.40 11.74 -38.42
CA PHE A 191 -1.99 11.75 -39.82
C PHE A 191 -3.07 12.45 -40.66
N ILE A 192 -2.64 13.12 -41.73
CA ILE A 192 -3.51 13.94 -42.59
C ILE A 192 -4.56 13.05 -43.30
N HIS A 193 -5.82 13.47 -43.23
CA HIS A 193 -7.00 12.83 -43.83
C HIS A 193 -7.58 13.67 -44.98
N ASP A 194 -6.76 14.43 -45.70
CA ASP A 194 -7.23 15.24 -46.83
C ASP A 194 -7.03 14.51 -48.15
N THR A 195 -8.14 14.28 -48.84
CA THR A 195 -8.20 13.94 -50.27
C THR A 195 -8.47 15.18 -51.14
N ASN A 196 -8.17 16.39 -50.66
CA ASN A 196 -8.05 17.59 -51.50
C ASN A 196 -7.57 18.80 -50.69
N ASN A 197 -6.27 19.08 -50.75
CA ASN A 197 -5.78 20.45 -50.60
C ASN A 197 -4.83 20.78 -51.75
N ALA A 198 -5.42 20.96 -52.93
CA ALA A 198 -4.99 21.98 -53.86
C ALA A 198 -6.26 22.72 -54.30
N ASN A 199 -6.35 23.99 -53.92
CA ASN A 199 -7.22 25.01 -54.49
C ASN A 199 -8.68 25.06 -54.01
N SER A 200 -8.90 25.85 -52.96
CA SER A 200 -10.18 26.45 -52.62
C SER A 200 -10.65 27.42 -53.72
N LYS A 201 -11.74 27.08 -54.43
CA LYS A 201 -12.71 28.05 -54.99
C LYS A 201 -14.06 27.37 -55.30
N VAL A 202 -14.98 27.54 -54.34
CA VAL A 202 -16.41 27.87 -54.43
C VAL A 202 -17.23 27.42 -55.67
N ASN A 203 -18.36 26.76 -55.36
CA ASN A 203 -19.63 26.56 -56.11
C ASN A 203 -19.79 25.39 -57.11
N SER A 204 -20.55 24.39 -56.66
CA SER A 204 -21.66 23.74 -57.40
C SER A 204 -22.86 24.72 -57.50
N PRO A 205 -23.93 24.54 -58.33
CA PRO A 205 -24.55 23.24 -58.68
C PRO A 205 -25.22 23.09 -60.08
N LEU A 206 -25.74 21.88 -60.34
CA LEU A 206 -26.98 21.52 -61.08
C LEU A 206 -26.83 20.55 -62.28
N GLY A 207 -27.81 19.63 -62.38
CA GLY A 207 -28.27 18.98 -63.62
C GLY A 207 -27.74 17.57 -63.84
N ALA A 208 -28.48 16.49 -63.52
CA ALA A 208 -29.66 15.96 -64.22
C ALA A 208 -29.35 15.25 -65.56
N SER A 209 -29.82 14.00 -65.64
CA SER A 209 -30.33 13.30 -66.83
C SER A 209 -29.32 12.73 -67.84
N GLY A 210 -29.52 11.44 -68.19
CA GLY A 210 -29.00 10.91 -69.45
C GLY A 210 -28.79 9.39 -69.52
N ARG A 211 -29.89 8.61 -69.59
CA ARG A 211 -29.89 7.26 -70.17
C ARG A 211 -29.44 7.30 -71.63
N SER A 212 -28.72 6.29 -72.13
CA SER A 212 -29.18 5.45 -73.26
C SER A 212 -28.09 4.44 -73.66
N THR A 213 -28.36 3.16 -73.47
CA THR A 213 -27.67 2.05 -74.13
C THR A 213 -28.62 1.56 -75.23
N ARG A 214 -28.27 1.84 -76.49
CA ARG A 214 -29.00 1.39 -77.68
C ARG A 214 -28.22 0.25 -78.32
N GLN A 215 -28.77 -0.95 -78.27
CA GLN A 215 -28.28 -2.13 -78.98
C GLN A 215 -29.37 -2.66 -79.90
N GLU A 216 -28.91 -3.21 -81.01
CA GLU A 216 -29.56 -3.52 -82.29
C GLU A 216 -30.65 -4.60 -82.22
N MET A 217 -31.54 -4.64 -83.23
CA MET A 217 -31.61 -5.71 -84.24
C MET A 217 -32.98 -5.84 -84.94
N GLY A 218 -32.93 -6.00 -86.27
CA GLY A 218 -33.64 -7.08 -86.97
C GLY A 218 -35.10 -6.85 -87.38
N ALA A 219 -35.30 -6.23 -88.55
CA ALA A 219 -36.53 -6.37 -89.32
C ALA A 219 -36.38 -7.54 -90.32
N SER A 220 -37.27 -8.53 -90.25
CA SER A 220 -37.51 -9.45 -91.35
C SER A 220 -38.84 -10.18 -91.25
N GLN A 221 -39.56 -10.12 -92.37
CA GLN A 221 -40.43 -11.14 -92.94
C GLN A 221 -41.90 -11.27 -92.48
N ASN A 222 -42.77 -10.73 -93.34
CA ASN A 222 -43.57 -11.49 -94.34
C ASN A 222 -45.03 -11.85 -94.03
N SER A 223 -45.82 -11.75 -95.11
CA SER A 223 -46.95 -12.61 -95.50
C SER A 223 -48.34 -12.38 -94.88
N THR A 224 -49.11 -11.60 -95.61
CA THR A 224 -50.57 -11.67 -95.78
C THR A 224 -51.09 -13.10 -96.01
N LYS A 225 -52.15 -13.50 -95.30
CA LYS A 225 -53.16 -14.43 -95.79
C LYS A 225 -54.48 -14.21 -95.04
N GLU A 226 -55.41 -13.55 -95.73
CA GLU A 226 -56.81 -13.40 -95.34
C GLU A 226 -57.58 -14.69 -95.61
N GLY A 227 -58.62 -14.95 -94.82
CA GLY A 227 -59.76 -15.75 -95.23
C GLY A 227 -60.08 -16.97 -94.37
N GLU A 228 -61.18 -16.85 -93.62
CA GLU A 228 -62.05 -17.95 -93.15
C GLU A 228 -61.60 -18.82 -91.95
N ASP A 229 -61.60 -18.25 -90.74
CA ASP A 229 -62.08 -18.94 -89.50
C ASP A 229 -62.28 -17.93 -88.33
N THR A 230 -63.07 -16.88 -88.57
CA THR A 230 -63.18 -15.76 -87.61
C THR A 230 -64.08 -16.05 -86.41
N SER A 231 -64.84 -17.14 -86.39
CA SER A 231 -65.67 -17.50 -85.22
C SER A 231 -64.91 -18.36 -84.22
N ARG A 232 -64.15 -19.36 -84.68
CA ARG A 232 -63.38 -20.25 -83.81
C ARG A 232 -62.19 -19.55 -83.18
N GLN A 233 -61.51 -18.69 -83.94
CA GLN A 233 -60.45 -17.81 -83.42
C GLN A 233 -60.98 -16.84 -82.36
N ARG A 234 -62.22 -16.36 -82.50
CA ARG A 234 -62.84 -15.41 -81.55
C ARG A 234 -63.30 -16.11 -80.26
N GLU A 235 -63.76 -17.36 -80.35
CA GLU A 235 -64.05 -18.20 -79.19
C GLU A 235 -62.79 -18.62 -78.44
N GLU A 236 -61.71 -18.99 -79.14
CA GLU A 236 -60.41 -19.30 -78.52
C GLU A 236 -59.75 -18.06 -77.90
N GLU A 237 -59.87 -16.88 -78.56
CA GLU A 237 -59.40 -15.61 -78.01
C GLU A 237 -60.22 -15.18 -76.78
N GLU A 238 -61.54 -15.37 -76.78
CA GLU A 238 -62.37 -15.14 -75.60
C GLU A 238 -62.06 -16.13 -74.46
N ALA A 239 -61.84 -17.41 -74.76
CA ALA A 239 -61.46 -18.42 -73.77
C ALA A 239 -60.07 -18.13 -73.17
N SER A 240 -59.12 -17.70 -73.99
CA SER A 240 -57.79 -17.26 -73.55
C SER A 240 -57.85 -15.99 -72.69
N LYS A 241 -58.70 -15.02 -73.05
CA LYS A 241 -58.95 -13.82 -72.23
C LYS A 241 -59.60 -14.15 -70.89
N ARG A 242 -60.54 -15.12 -70.86
CA ARG A 242 -61.16 -15.60 -69.61
C ARG A 242 -60.15 -16.34 -68.72
N SER A 243 -59.36 -17.25 -69.29
CA SER A 243 -58.27 -17.96 -68.59
C SER A 243 -57.19 -16.99 -68.07
N SER A 244 -56.83 -15.98 -68.86
CA SER A 244 -55.88 -14.93 -68.48
C SER A 244 -56.46 -14.03 -67.37
N GLY A 245 -57.76 -13.75 -67.40
CA GLY A 245 -58.47 -13.05 -66.33
C GLY A 245 -58.48 -13.84 -65.01
N GLU A 246 -58.76 -15.14 -65.06
CA GLU A 246 -58.73 -16.03 -63.89
C GLU A 246 -57.31 -16.21 -63.32
N GLU A 247 -56.29 -16.24 -64.18
CA GLU A 247 -54.89 -16.25 -63.77
C GLU A 247 -54.47 -14.92 -63.12
N ALA A 248 -54.90 -13.77 -63.68
CA ALA A 248 -54.65 -12.45 -63.11
C ALA A 248 -55.28 -12.29 -61.71
N VAL A 249 -56.49 -12.80 -61.50
CA VAL A 249 -57.16 -12.79 -60.18
C VAL A 249 -56.39 -13.66 -59.18
N ARG A 250 -55.95 -14.87 -59.58
CA ARG A 250 -55.13 -15.75 -58.71
C ARG A 250 -53.80 -15.11 -58.34
N LEU A 251 -53.14 -14.41 -59.27
CA LEU A 251 -51.90 -13.67 -59.01
C LEU A 251 -52.13 -12.49 -58.08
N ALA A 252 -53.24 -11.76 -58.24
CA ALA A 252 -53.60 -10.66 -57.35
C ALA A 252 -53.89 -11.15 -55.92
N GLU A 253 -54.62 -12.26 -55.77
CA GLU A 253 -54.90 -12.86 -54.46
C GLU A 253 -53.62 -13.43 -53.81
N ALA A 254 -52.73 -14.04 -54.59
CA ALA A 254 -51.42 -14.49 -54.12
C ALA A 254 -50.53 -13.31 -53.69
N ALA A 255 -50.57 -12.19 -54.41
CA ALA A 255 -49.86 -10.97 -54.04
C ALA A 255 -50.41 -10.37 -52.72
N GLN A 256 -51.73 -10.33 -52.54
CA GLN A 256 -52.34 -9.90 -51.28
C GLN A 256 -51.96 -10.80 -50.09
N LYS A 257 -51.96 -12.13 -50.29
CA LYS A 257 -51.53 -13.10 -49.28
C LYS A 257 -50.05 -12.92 -48.91
N ARG A 258 -49.17 -12.71 -49.91
CA ARG A 258 -47.75 -12.42 -49.68
C ARG A 258 -47.54 -11.11 -48.91
N ALA A 259 -48.24 -10.04 -49.29
CA ALA A 259 -48.18 -8.75 -48.60
C ALA A 259 -48.66 -8.86 -47.14
N LYS A 260 -49.70 -9.65 -46.88
CA LYS A 260 -50.18 -9.91 -45.50
C LYS A 260 -49.17 -10.68 -44.66
N ILE A 261 -48.53 -11.71 -45.23
CA ILE A 261 -47.46 -12.46 -44.55
C ILE A 261 -46.27 -11.56 -44.25
N GLU A 262 -45.85 -10.72 -45.20
CA GLU A 262 -44.76 -9.77 -45.02
C GLU A 262 -45.06 -8.74 -43.92
N ALA A 263 -46.30 -8.22 -43.88
CA ALA A 263 -46.74 -7.30 -42.82
C ALA A 263 -46.72 -7.95 -41.43
N LEU A 264 -47.11 -9.22 -41.31
CA LEU A 264 -47.04 -9.97 -40.05
C LEU A 264 -45.59 -10.18 -39.62
N ARG A 265 -44.70 -10.59 -40.54
CA ARG A 265 -43.27 -10.76 -40.25
C ARG A 265 -42.63 -9.46 -39.80
N ARG A 266 -42.95 -8.34 -40.44
CA ARG A 266 -42.46 -7.01 -40.03
C ARG A 266 -42.93 -6.64 -38.63
N LYS A 267 -44.19 -6.95 -38.28
CA LYS A 267 -44.73 -6.71 -36.93
C LYS A 267 -44.04 -7.59 -35.88
N GLU A 268 -43.82 -8.87 -36.18
CA GLU A 268 -43.09 -9.78 -35.28
C GLU A 268 -41.63 -9.33 -35.09
N GLU A 269 -40.96 -8.85 -36.14
CA GLU A 269 -39.61 -8.29 -36.06
C GLU A 269 -39.57 -7.03 -35.19
N GLU A 270 -40.56 -6.15 -35.31
CA GLU A 270 -40.69 -4.94 -34.48
C GLU A 270 -40.95 -5.29 -33.01
N ASP A 271 -41.89 -6.21 -32.73
CA ASP A 271 -42.18 -6.68 -31.38
C ASP A 271 -40.95 -7.38 -30.77
N ALA A 272 -40.21 -8.18 -31.56
CA ALA A 272 -38.97 -8.80 -31.12
C ALA A 272 -37.85 -7.77 -30.87
N ALA A 273 -37.77 -6.71 -31.69
CA ALA A 273 -36.84 -5.61 -31.46
C ALA A 273 -37.17 -4.83 -30.18
N LYS A 274 -38.46 -4.61 -29.90
CA LYS A 274 -38.93 -3.97 -28.65
C LYS A 274 -38.56 -4.82 -27.43
N ARG A 275 -38.86 -6.12 -27.45
CA ARG A 275 -38.50 -7.05 -26.36
C ARG A 275 -36.99 -7.11 -26.13
N ARG A 276 -36.18 -7.06 -27.20
CA ARG A 276 -34.71 -6.99 -27.08
C ARG A 276 -34.24 -5.72 -26.37
N ARG A 277 -34.81 -4.56 -26.71
CA ARG A 277 -34.49 -3.29 -26.05
C ARG A 277 -34.88 -3.29 -24.58
N GLU A 278 -36.08 -3.79 -24.26
CA GLU A 278 -36.55 -3.92 -22.87
C GLU A 278 -35.69 -4.88 -22.05
N ALA A 279 -35.26 -6.01 -22.64
CA ALA A 279 -34.36 -6.96 -21.98
C ALA A 279 -32.95 -6.38 -21.76
N GLU A 280 -32.42 -5.61 -22.72
CA GLU A 280 -31.12 -4.93 -22.58
C GLU A 280 -31.18 -3.84 -21.49
N GLU A 281 -32.28 -3.09 -21.43
CA GLU A 281 -32.51 -2.11 -20.36
C GLU A 281 -32.65 -2.77 -18.99
N ALA A 282 -33.42 -3.85 -18.87
CA ALA A 282 -33.53 -4.62 -17.63
C ALA A 282 -32.16 -5.17 -17.18
N ALA A 283 -31.37 -5.71 -18.10
CA ALA A 283 -30.02 -6.19 -17.82
C ALA A 283 -29.08 -5.06 -17.34
N ARG A 284 -29.22 -3.84 -17.90
CA ARG A 284 -28.47 -2.66 -17.46
C ARG A 284 -28.84 -2.27 -16.02
N VAL A 285 -30.12 -2.27 -15.68
CA VAL A 285 -30.61 -1.96 -14.33
C VAL A 285 -30.11 -2.99 -13.31
N GLU A 286 -30.19 -4.28 -13.65
CA GLU A 286 -29.67 -5.35 -12.77
C GLU A 286 -28.16 -5.26 -12.58
N LEU A 287 -27.40 -4.95 -13.65
CA LEU A 287 -25.96 -4.73 -13.55
C LEU A 287 -25.63 -3.54 -12.65
N GLU A 288 -26.40 -2.45 -12.74
CA GLU A 288 -26.22 -1.28 -11.87
C GLU A 288 -26.58 -1.62 -10.41
N ALA A 289 -27.66 -2.35 -10.17
CA ALA A 289 -28.05 -2.82 -8.85
C ALA A 289 -26.98 -3.75 -8.24
N ALA A 290 -26.41 -4.65 -9.04
CA ALA A 290 -25.31 -5.53 -8.61
C ALA A 290 -24.06 -4.71 -8.25
N LYS A 291 -23.68 -3.71 -9.05
CA LYS A 291 -22.57 -2.79 -8.74
C LYS A 291 -22.80 -2.07 -7.42
N ARG A 292 -24.00 -1.52 -7.20
CA ARG A 292 -24.37 -0.86 -5.94
C ARG A 292 -24.29 -1.81 -4.74
N ARG A 293 -24.69 -3.09 -4.89
CA ARG A 293 -24.55 -4.09 -3.81
C ARG A 293 -23.10 -4.39 -3.47
N VAL A 294 -22.23 -4.55 -4.48
CA VAL A 294 -20.80 -4.75 -4.28
C VAL A 294 -20.17 -3.54 -3.58
N GLU A 295 -20.52 -2.33 -4.01
CA GLU A 295 -20.05 -1.09 -3.39
C GLU A 295 -20.53 -0.93 -1.94
N GLN A 296 -21.80 -1.23 -1.65
CA GLN A 296 -22.34 -1.24 -0.29
C GLN A 296 -21.65 -2.28 0.60
N GLU A 297 -21.37 -3.48 0.08
CA GLU A 297 -20.65 -4.49 0.84
C GLU A 297 -19.19 -4.07 1.10
N ALA A 298 -18.51 -3.48 0.11
CA ALA A 298 -17.18 -2.92 0.28
C ALA A 298 -17.15 -1.80 1.32
N ALA A 299 -18.14 -0.89 1.28
CA ALA A 299 -18.30 0.17 2.26
C ALA A 299 -18.55 -0.40 3.67
N ARG A 300 -19.38 -1.44 3.80
CA ARG A 300 -19.61 -2.12 5.08
C ARG A 300 -18.33 -2.74 5.65
N ARG A 301 -17.56 -3.46 4.83
CA ARG A 301 -16.28 -4.05 5.24
C ARG A 301 -15.27 -2.98 5.65
N SER A 302 -15.19 -1.89 4.90
CA SER A 302 -14.32 -0.76 5.23
C SER A 302 -14.72 -0.08 6.54
N ALA A 303 -16.02 0.07 6.81
CA ALA A 303 -16.53 0.63 8.07
C ALA A 303 -16.25 -0.29 9.26
N GLU A 304 -16.43 -1.60 9.10
CA GLU A 304 -16.11 -2.61 10.12
C GLU A 304 -14.61 -2.62 10.46
N GLU A 305 -13.74 -2.51 9.46
CA GLU A 305 -12.31 -2.39 9.68
C GLU A 305 -11.93 -1.07 10.35
N ALA A 306 -12.51 0.06 9.94
CA ALA A 306 -12.27 1.34 10.58
C ALA A 306 -12.67 1.31 12.07
N ALA A 307 -13.83 0.72 12.39
CA ALA A 307 -14.28 0.54 13.77
C ALA A 307 -13.35 -0.37 14.58
N ARG A 308 -12.80 -1.42 13.97
CA ARG A 308 -11.80 -2.30 14.62
C ARG A 308 -10.52 -1.55 14.96
N ILE A 309 -10.00 -0.75 14.02
CA ILE A 309 -8.80 0.06 14.21
C ILE A 309 -9.03 1.10 15.32
N GLU A 310 -10.17 1.78 15.30
CA GLU A 310 -10.53 2.76 16.33
C GLU A 310 -10.60 2.12 17.72
N ALA A 311 -11.24 0.95 17.83
CA ALA A 311 -11.32 0.21 19.09
C ALA A 311 -9.94 -0.25 19.60
N GLU A 312 -9.04 -0.65 18.70
CA GLU A 312 -7.67 -1.03 19.06
C GLU A 312 -6.86 0.17 19.58
N VAL A 313 -6.96 1.32 18.91
CA VAL A 313 -6.32 2.57 19.34
C VAL A 313 -6.86 3.02 20.70
N GLU A 314 -8.17 2.94 20.92
CA GLU A 314 -8.76 3.28 22.23
C GLU A 314 -8.29 2.29 23.32
N ALA A 315 -8.22 0.99 23.00
CA ALA A 315 -7.73 -0.02 23.93
C ALA A 315 -6.26 0.19 24.30
N GLU A 316 -5.41 0.56 23.33
CA GLU A 316 -4.01 0.89 23.57
C GLU A 316 -3.86 2.13 24.45
N LYS A 317 -4.64 3.19 24.16
CA LYS A 317 -4.68 4.39 25.00
C LYS A 317 -5.07 4.05 26.45
N ARG A 318 -6.10 3.25 26.65
CA ARG A 318 -6.52 2.78 27.99
C ARG A 318 -5.45 1.94 28.68
N ARG A 319 -4.67 1.14 27.94
CA ARG A 319 -3.54 0.37 28.49
C ARG A 319 -2.40 1.31 28.92
N ALA A 320 -2.07 2.29 28.10
CA ALA A 320 -1.05 3.29 28.40
C ALA A 320 -1.42 4.11 29.65
N GLU A 321 -2.65 4.61 29.74
CA GLU A 321 -3.17 5.33 30.91
C GLU A 321 -3.12 4.48 32.19
N LYS A 322 -3.48 3.19 32.10
CA LYS A 322 -3.36 2.26 33.24
C LYS A 322 -1.91 2.00 33.65
N GLU A 323 -1.01 1.86 32.68
CA GLU A 323 0.41 1.66 32.97
C GLU A 323 1.03 2.91 33.61
N GLU A 324 0.69 4.10 33.12
CA GLU A 324 1.11 5.37 33.69
C GLU A 324 0.57 5.52 35.13
N ALA A 325 -0.72 5.24 35.34
CA ALA A 325 -1.31 5.24 36.68
C ALA A 325 -0.60 4.27 37.63
N ARG A 326 -0.21 3.07 37.14
CA ARG A 326 0.59 2.11 37.92
C ARG A 326 1.96 2.67 38.29
N ARG A 327 2.68 3.28 37.33
CA ARG A 327 4.00 3.89 37.58
C ARG A 327 3.91 5.03 38.60
N ASN A 328 2.89 5.89 38.47
CA ASN A 328 2.65 6.98 39.40
C ASN A 328 2.30 6.47 40.81
N ALA A 329 1.52 5.38 40.91
CA ALA A 329 1.21 4.76 42.19
C ALA A 329 2.45 4.11 42.85
N GLU A 330 3.29 3.43 42.07
CA GLU A 330 4.55 2.84 42.54
C GLU A 330 5.54 3.92 43.02
N GLU A 331 5.64 5.02 42.29
CA GLU A 331 6.45 6.17 42.69
C GLU A 331 5.92 6.85 43.95
N ALA A 332 4.61 7.04 44.06
CA ALA A 332 3.98 7.58 45.27
C ALA A 332 4.25 6.69 46.49
N ALA A 333 4.13 5.36 46.35
CA ALA A 333 4.44 4.41 47.40
C ALA A 333 5.91 4.44 47.81
N ARG A 334 6.83 4.60 46.85
CA ARG A 334 8.28 4.76 47.12
C ARG A 334 8.55 6.01 47.95
N ILE A 335 7.95 7.14 47.56
CA ILE A 335 8.09 8.42 48.29
C ILE A 335 7.54 8.28 49.71
N GLU A 336 6.40 7.64 49.88
CA GLU A 336 5.80 7.42 51.20
C GLU A 336 6.67 6.52 52.08
N ALA A 337 7.19 5.42 51.54
CA ALA A 337 8.09 4.52 52.26
C ALA A 337 9.39 5.22 52.68
N GLU A 338 9.96 6.07 51.81
CA GLU A 338 11.14 6.87 52.15
C GLU A 338 10.83 7.89 53.27
N ALA A 339 9.68 8.56 53.19
CA ALA A 339 9.22 9.47 54.23
C ALA A 339 9.02 8.74 55.57
N GLU A 340 8.46 7.52 55.56
CA GLU A 340 8.33 6.70 56.76
C GLU A 340 9.68 6.26 57.32
N ALA A 341 10.61 5.80 56.47
CA ALA A 341 11.95 5.46 56.88
C ALA A 341 12.69 6.66 57.49
N ALA A 342 12.52 7.86 56.93
CA ALA A 342 13.05 9.10 57.49
C ALA A 342 12.44 9.43 58.86
N ARG A 343 11.12 9.24 59.04
CA ARG A 343 10.46 9.37 60.35
C ARG A 343 11.02 8.39 61.38
N ARG A 344 11.19 7.12 61.00
CA ARG A 344 11.79 6.08 61.87
C ARG A 344 13.21 6.44 62.29
N ARG A 345 14.07 6.87 61.35
CA ARG A 345 15.44 7.32 61.65
C ARG A 345 15.48 8.53 62.59
N ARG A 346 14.54 9.48 62.46
CA ARG A 346 14.43 10.62 63.38
C ARG A 346 14.02 10.17 64.77
N ALA A 347 13.04 9.28 64.87
CA ALA A 347 12.59 8.73 66.15
C ALA A 347 13.69 7.92 66.85
N GLU A 348 14.46 7.13 66.11
CA GLU A 348 15.59 6.37 66.63
C GLU A 348 16.69 7.30 67.18
N LYS A 349 17.08 8.34 66.44
CA LYS A 349 18.03 9.36 66.92
C LYS A 349 17.52 10.10 68.15
N GLU A 350 16.23 10.39 68.21
CA GLU A 350 15.63 11.03 69.39
C GLU A 350 15.64 10.09 70.60
N ALA A 351 15.35 8.81 70.41
CA ALA A 351 15.41 7.79 71.46
C ALA A 351 16.85 7.60 71.95
N GLU A 352 17.83 7.54 71.05
CA GLU A 352 19.25 7.48 71.39
C GLU A 352 19.68 8.71 72.22
N ARG A 353 19.25 9.91 71.83
CA ARG A 353 19.49 11.13 72.61
C ARG A 353 18.89 11.05 74.01
N ARG A 354 17.64 10.57 74.14
CA ARG A 354 16.99 10.39 75.45
C ARG A 354 17.73 9.38 76.32
N ASN A 355 18.13 8.25 75.74
CA ASN A 355 18.90 7.22 76.46
C ASN A 355 20.26 7.76 76.92
N ALA A 356 20.94 8.57 76.08
CA ALA A 356 22.20 9.21 76.44
C ALA A 356 22.04 10.23 77.58
N GLU A 357 20.97 11.03 77.54
CA GLU A 357 20.62 11.98 78.60
C GLU A 357 20.31 11.27 79.93
N GLU A 358 19.54 10.18 79.88
CA GLU A 358 19.25 9.35 81.06
C GLU A 358 20.51 8.67 81.61
N ALA A 359 21.36 8.12 80.75
CA ALA A 359 22.64 7.53 81.15
C ALA A 359 23.54 8.56 81.84
N ALA A 360 23.64 9.77 81.29
CA ALA A 360 24.40 10.86 81.88
C ALA A 360 23.84 11.27 83.26
N ARG A 361 22.51 11.32 83.40
CA ARG A 361 21.85 11.58 84.70
C ARG A 361 22.18 10.50 85.73
N ASN A 362 22.07 9.23 85.34
CA ASN A 362 22.38 8.09 86.22
C ASN A 362 23.86 8.07 86.63
N GLU A 363 24.77 8.39 85.70
CA GLU A 363 26.19 8.50 86.01
C GLU A 363 26.48 9.64 87.00
N ALA A 364 25.88 10.82 86.79
CA ALA A 364 26.02 11.96 87.69
C ALA A 364 25.53 11.62 89.12
N GLU A 365 24.39 10.92 89.24
CA GLU A 365 23.88 10.44 90.53
C GLU A 365 24.85 9.45 91.20
N LEU A 366 25.42 8.52 90.44
CA LEU A 366 26.40 7.57 90.94
C LEU A 366 27.71 8.25 91.39
N GLN A 367 28.16 9.28 90.66
CA GLN A 367 29.32 10.09 91.02
C GLN A 367 29.06 10.90 92.30
N ALA A 368 27.88 11.51 92.43
CA ALA A 368 27.48 12.24 93.64
C ALA A 368 27.47 11.31 94.87
N ALA A 369 26.89 10.11 94.75
CA ALA A 369 26.89 9.12 95.83
C ALA A 369 28.30 8.64 96.21
N ARG A 370 29.21 8.49 95.23
CA ARG A 370 30.62 8.19 95.50
C ARG A 370 31.31 9.32 96.25
N ALA A 371 31.09 10.56 95.82
CA ALA A 371 31.64 11.75 96.47
C ALA A 371 31.14 11.90 97.91
N GLU A 372 29.88 11.59 98.18
CA GLU A 372 29.31 11.60 99.54
C GLU A 372 29.96 10.54 100.43
N LYS A 373 30.12 9.30 99.93
CA LYS A 373 30.83 8.23 100.67
C LYS A 373 32.29 8.60 100.95
N GLU A 374 32.96 9.24 100.00
CA GLU A 374 34.34 9.72 100.20
C GLU A 374 34.39 10.87 101.21
N ALA A 375 33.46 11.82 101.15
CA ALA A 375 33.33 12.89 102.13
C ALA A 375 33.08 12.33 103.55
N ALA A 376 32.23 11.31 103.67
CA ALA A 376 32.01 10.60 104.94
C ALA A 376 33.30 9.92 105.44
N ARG A 377 34.03 9.23 104.56
CA ARG A 377 35.30 8.55 104.91
C ARG A 377 36.38 9.54 105.35
N THR A 378 36.51 10.67 104.65
CA THR A 378 37.47 11.72 104.99
C THR A 378 37.08 12.43 106.30
N ALA A 379 35.80 12.65 106.56
CA ALA A 379 35.32 13.16 107.84
C ALA A 379 35.61 12.18 108.99
N GLU A 380 35.44 10.87 108.78
CA GLU A 380 35.80 9.85 109.78
C GLU A 380 37.30 9.78 110.03
N GLN A 381 38.14 9.85 108.99
CA GLN A 381 39.59 9.94 109.13
C GLN A 381 40.03 11.19 109.89
N LYS A 382 39.41 12.35 109.65
CA LYS A 382 39.65 13.58 110.43
C LYS A 382 39.25 13.40 111.90
N LYS A 383 38.11 12.77 112.21
CA LYS A 383 37.71 12.43 113.59
C LYS A 383 38.72 11.49 114.26
N LYS A 384 39.25 10.48 113.55
CA LYS A 384 40.29 9.58 114.05
C LYS A 384 41.61 10.31 114.31
N ARG A 385 42.03 11.22 113.41
CA ARG A 385 43.21 12.08 113.59
C ARG A 385 43.06 13.04 114.77
N ALA A 386 41.89 13.64 114.97
CA ALA A 386 41.64 14.52 116.13
C ALA A 386 41.67 13.77 117.47
N LYS A 387 41.41 12.46 117.48
CA LYS A 387 41.55 11.58 118.66
C LYS A 387 42.99 11.13 118.93
N LYS A 388 43.90 11.25 117.97
CA LYS A 388 45.33 10.95 118.12
C LYS A 388 46.02 12.29 118.42
N GLY A 389 46.28 12.57 119.70
CA GLY A 389 46.93 13.80 120.14
C GLY A 389 48.30 14.02 119.46
N PRO A 390 48.85 15.25 119.49
CA PRO A 390 50.11 15.56 118.83
C PRO A 390 51.27 14.90 119.58
N ASP A 391 51.70 13.74 119.08
CA ASP A 391 52.97 13.14 119.48
C ASP A 391 54.12 13.56 118.56
N ASN A 392 55.21 13.82 119.25
CA ASN A 392 56.46 14.48 118.91
C ASN A 392 57.37 13.69 117.94
N CYS A 393 58.39 14.40 117.44
CA CYS A 393 59.75 13.92 117.07
C CYS A 393 60.08 13.65 115.58
N SER A 394 60.75 14.66 115.00
CA SER A 394 62.07 14.62 114.35
C SER A 394 62.38 13.78 113.10
N SER A 395 62.92 14.50 112.11
CA SER A 395 64.20 14.26 111.39
C SER A 395 64.19 13.82 109.91
N ALA A 396 65.16 14.45 109.21
CA ALA A 396 65.87 14.02 108.00
C ALA A 396 65.23 14.24 106.61
N SER A 397 65.62 15.39 106.02
CA SER A 397 66.42 15.49 104.79
C SER A 397 66.33 14.36 103.75
N SER A 398 65.93 14.68 102.52
CA SER A 398 66.78 14.49 101.34
C SER A 398 66.13 15.01 100.05
N SER A 399 66.93 15.81 99.37
CA SER A 399 66.87 16.23 97.98
C SER A 399 66.72 15.08 96.96
N SER A 400 65.86 15.27 95.96
CA SER A 400 66.24 14.93 94.57
C SER A 400 65.41 15.66 93.53
N SER A 401 66.17 16.23 92.62
CA SER A 401 65.82 16.93 91.40
C SER A 401 65.32 15.96 90.32
N ARG A 402 64.57 16.54 89.36
CA ARG A 402 64.66 16.37 87.89
C ARG A 402 63.29 16.16 87.24
N GLY A 403 63.13 16.80 86.08
CA GLY A 403 62.44 16.16 84.97
C GLY A 403 61.44 17.03 84.21
N ARG A 404 61.95 17.78 83.22
CA ARG A 404 61.20 18.23 82.04
C ARG A 404 60.50 17.06 81.34
N GLY A 405 59.46 17.35 80.56
CA GLY A 405 59.23 16.61 79.30
C GLY A 405 57.81 16.63 78.76
N GLN A 406 57.58 17.57 77.82
CA GLN A 406 56.60 17.62 76.72
C GLN A 406 55.10 17.55 77.02
#